data_AF-A0A800BMC7-F1
#
_entry.id   AF-A0A800BMC7-F1
#
_cell.length_a   1.000
_cell.length_b   1.000
_cell.length_c   1.000
_cell.angle_alpha   90.00
_cell.angle_beta   90.00
_cell.angle_gamma   90.00
#
_symmetry.space_group_name_H-M   'P 1'
#
loop_
_entity.id
_entity.type
_entity.pdbx_description
1 polymer ?
#
loop_
_entity_poly.entity_id
_entity_poly.type
_entity_poly.pdbx_seq_one_letter_code
_entity_poly.pdbx_strand_id
1 'polypeptide(L)' 'MGQLENSLEKIKLLTQISLDINEVTDLDLLMDRILTNVRKFFNAEAGSIYIRKGNRLHFSHSQNQAL' A
#
# COMPACT_ATOMS: atom_id res chain seq x y z
N MET A 1 5.57 -29.47 -1.29
CA MET A 1 5.90 -28.56 -0.18
C MET A 1 5.82 -27.09 -0.57
N GLY A 2 6.46 -26.64 -1.65
CA GLY A 2 6.48 -25.21 -2.02
C GLY A 2 5.14 -24.50 -2.30
N GLN A 3 4.09 -25.20 -2.75
CA GLN A 3 2.75 -24.60 -2.95
C GLN A 3 2.04 -24.27 -1.63
N LEU A 4 2.30 -25.07 -0.58
CA LEU A 4 1.70 -24.87 0.74
C LEU A 4 2.37 -23.69 1.46
N GLU A 5 3.71 -23.58 1.35
CA GLU A 5 4.48 -22.42 1.84
C GLU A 5 4.03 -21.12 1.19
N ASN A 6 3.85 -21.10 -0.14
CA ASN A 6 3.36 -19.91 -0.86
C ASN A 6 1.96 -19.47 -0.41
N SER A 7 1.08 -20.44 -0.13
CA SER A 7 -0.27 -20.17 0.36
C SER A 7 -0.24 -19.60 1.79
N LEU A 8 0.68 -20.08 2.61
CA LEU A 8 0.87 -19.61 3.98
C LEU A 8 1.41 -18.17 4.01
N GLU A 9 2.35 -17.83 3.12
CA GLU A 9 2.88 -16.47 2.96
C GLU A 9 1.78 -15.48 2.54
N LYS A 10 0.92 -15.88 1.58
CA LYS A 10 -0.22 -15.06 1.15
C LYS A 10 -1.20 -14.79 2.28
N ILE A 11 -1.49 -15.79 3.11
CA ILE A 11 -2.38 -15.65 4.27
C ILE A 11 -1.75 -14.71 5.30
N LYS A 12 -0.46 -14.85 5.60
CA LYS A 12 0.26 -13.94 6.51
C LYS A 12 0.22 -12.49 6.02
N LEU A 13 0.42 -12.27 4.72
CA LEU A 13 0.34 -10.95 4.12
C LEU A 13 -1.07 -10.34 4.28
N LEU A 14 -2.12 -11.11 3.99
CA LEU A 14 -3.51 -10.67 4.14
C LEU A 14 -3.88 -10.35 5.59
N THR A 15 -3.40 -11.16 6.54
CA THR A 15 -3.60 -10.91 7.98
C THR A 15 -2.89 -9.62 8.40
N GLN A 16 -1.66 -9.39 7.95
CA GLN A 16 -0.93 -8.16 8.27
C GLN A 16 -1.64 -6.93 7.70
N ILE A 17 -2.09 -6.98 6.45
CA ILE A 17 -2.89 -5.91 5.82
C ILE A 17 -4.16 -5.64 6.64
N SER A 18 -4.84 -6.68 7.12
CA SER A 18 -6.09 -6.54 7.89
C SER A 18 -5.88 -5.94 9.28
N LEU A 19 -4.71 -6.20 9.89
CA LEU A 19 -4.30 -5.60 11.16
C LEU A 19 -3.91 -4.13 10.97
N ASP A 20 -3.13 -3.83 9.93
CA ASP A 20 -2.74 -2.48 9.54
C ASP A 20 -3.97 -1.59 9.22
N ILE A 21 -5.08 -2.18 8.72
CA ILE A 21 -6.35 -1.47 8.47
C ILE A 21 -7.16 -1.25 9.76
N ASN A 22 -7.05 -2.13 10.77
CA ASN A 22 -7.87 -2.12 11.99
C ASN A 22 -7.31 -1.28 13.13
N GLU A 23 -5.98 -1.10 13.20
CA GLU A 23 -5.42 0.00 13.99
C GLU A 23 -5.92 1.28 13.33
N VAL A 24 -6.82 2.04 13.97
CA VAL A 24 -7.32 3.34 13.49
C VAL A 24 -6.13 4.16 13.00
N THR A 25 -5.89 4.11 11.69
CA THR A 25 -4.68 4.62 11.07
C THR A 25 -5.05 5.96 10.48
N ASP A 26 -4.23 6.95 10.79
CA ASP A 26 -4.16 8.14 9.97
C ASP A 26 -4.17 7.70 8.50
N LEU A 27 -5.23 8.06 7.76
CA LEU A 27 -5.41 7.67 6.36
C LEU A 27 -4.16 8.03 5.56
N ASP A 28 -3.45 9.07 5.99
CA ASP A 28 -2.18 9.48 5.45
C ASP A 28 -1.09 8.40 5.64
N LEU A 29 -0.89 7.87 6.86
CA LEU A 29 0.09 6.82 7.11
C LEU A 29 -0.18 5.53 6.31
N LEU A 30 -1.44 5.14 6.18
CA LEU A 30 -1.83 3.98 5.38
C LEU A 30 -1.49 4.19 3.89
N MET A 31 -1.86 5.35 3.34
CA MET A 31 -1.57 5.68 1.94
C MET A 31 -0.05 5.73 1.68
N ASP A 32 0.74 6.22 2.64
CA ASP A 32 2.19 6.30 2.51
C ASP A 32 2.86 4.90 2.49
N ARG A 33 2.39 3.99 3.35
CA ARG A 33 2.81 2.58 3.33
C ARG A 33 2.46 1.87 2.03
N ILE A 34 1.23 2.05 1.54
CA ILE A 34 0.77 1.47 0.28
C ILE A 34 1.63 1.98 -0.88
N LEU A 35 1.84 3.30 -0.98
CA LEU A 35 2.61 3.90 -2.06
C LEU A 35 4.06 3.41 -2.07
N THR A 36 4.67 3.30 -0.89
CA THR A 36 6.02 2.76 -0.72
C THR A 36 6.13 1.31 -1.21
N ASN A 37 5.21 0.45 -0.81
CA ASN A 37 5.24 -0.98 -1.18
C ASN A 37 5.00 -1.19 -2.67
N VAL A 38 4.05 -0.45 -3.26
CA VAL A 38 3.77 -0.50 -4.70
C VAL A 38 4.98 -0.03 -5.50
N ARG A 39 5.61 1.09 -5.13
CA ARG A 39 6.81 1.58 -5.80
C ARG A 39 7.96 0.59 -5.74
N LYS A 40 8.21 -0.02 -4.59
CA LYS A 40 9.23 -1.07 -4.45
C LYS A 40 8.94 -2.29 -5.33
N PHE A 41 7.68 -2.73 -5.35
CA PHE A 41 7.26 -3.89 -6.14
C PHE A 41 7.47 -3.67 -7.65
N PHE A 42 7.17 -2.47 -8.16
CA PHE A 42 7.35 -2.12 -9.57
C PHE A 42 8.72 -1.49 -9.89
N ASN A 43 9.62 -1.38 -8.91
CA ASN A 43 10.89 -0.66 -9.01
C ASN A 43 10.72 0.77 -9.58
N ALA A 44 9.68 1.47 -9.12
CA ALA A 44 9.29 2.78 -9.62
C ALA A 44 9.93 3.93 -8.83
N GLU A 45 10.52 4.88 -9.54
CA GLU A 45 11.21 6.06 -8.97
C GLU A 45 10.25 7.09 -8.34
N ALA A 46 8.99 7.10 -8.77
CA ALA A 46 7.97 7.99 -8.23
C ALA A 46 6.58 7.35 -8.30
N GLY A 47 5.65 7.89 -7.53
CA GLY A 47 4.25 7.49 -7.57
C GLY A 47 3.38 8.44 -6.76
N SER A 48 2.08 8.42 -7.04
CA SER A 48 1.10 9.25 -6.34
C SER A 48 -0.22 8.51 -6.18
N ILE A 49 -0.88 8.69 -5.03
CA ILE A 49 -2.22 8.18 -4.76
C ILE A 49 -3.20 9.34 -4.76
N TYR A 50 -4.33 9.13 -5.42
CA TYR A 50 -5.42 10.08 -5.51
C TYR A 50 -6.69 9.52 -4.90
N ILE A 51 -7.39 10.34 -4.12
CA ILE A 51 -8.69 9.99 -3.57
C ILE A 51 -9.76 10.80 -4.30
N ARG A 52 -10.72 10.10 -4.91
CA ARG A 52 -11.89 10.74 -5.54
C ARG A 52 -12.90 11.11 -4.45
N LYS A 53 -13.23 12.41 -4.34
CA LYS A 53 -14.33 12.92 -3.51
C LYS A 53 -15.40 13.54 -4.42
N GLY A 54 -16.49 12.80 -4.64
CA GLY A 54 -17.53 13.18 -5.61
C GLY A 54 -16.99 13.22 -7.04
N ASN A 55 -17.08 14.39 -7.68
CA ASN A 55 -16.53 14.62 -9.03
C ASN A 55 -15.13 15.27 -9.02
N ARG A 56 -14.47 15.33 -7.87
CA ARG A 56 -13.12 15.89 -7.75
C ARG A 56 -12.11 14.81 -7.39
N LEU A 57 -10.96 14.86 -8.04
CA LEU A 57 -9.80 14.05 -7.70
C LEU A 57 -8.93 14.87 -6.74
N HIS A 58 -8.72 14.35 -5.52
CA HIS A 58 -7.87 14.98 -4.53
C HIS A 58 -6.48 14.33 -4.61
N PHE A 59 -5.44 15.16 -4.74
CA PHE A 59 -4.07 14.72 -4.53
C PHE A 59 -3.91 14.39 -3.07
N SER A 60 -3.75 13.11 -2.76
CA SER A 60 -3.59 12.66 -1.38
C SER A 60 -2.12 12.55 -1.05
N HIS A 61 -1.36 11.71 -1.76
CA HIS A 61 0.07 11.51 -1.49
C HIS A 61 0.89 11.37 -2.76
N SER A 62 2.13 11.84 -2.69
CA SER A 62 3.11 11.74 -3.77
C SER A 62 4.49 11.48 -3.18
N GLN A 63 5.19 10.50 -3.74
CA GLN A 63 6.58 10.20 -3.42
C GLN A 63 7.40 10.34 -4.70
N ASN A 64 8.44 11.16 -4.63
CA ASN A 64 9.30 11.46 -5.77
C ASN A 64 10.78 11.44 -5.35
N GLN A 65 11.20 10.32 -4.80
CA GLN A 65 12.56 10.10 -4.33
C GLN A 65 13.00 8.74 -4.83
N ALA A 66 14.18 8.65 -5.47
CA ALA A 66 14.77 7.36 -5.82
C ALA A 66 14.85 6.48 -4.55
N LEU A 67 14.45 5.21 -4.70
CA LEU A 67 14.49 4.21 -3.64
C LEU A 67 15.92 3.73 -3.39
#